data_AF-A0A369MFN2-F1
#
_entry.id   AF-A0A369MFN2-F1
#
_cell.length_a   1.000
_cell.length_b   1.000
_cell.length_c   1.000
_cell.angle_alpha   90.00
_cell.angle_beta   90.00
_cell.angle_gamma   90.00
#
_symmetry.space_group_name_H-M   'P 1'
#
loop_
_entity.id
_entity.type
_entity.pdbx_description
1 polymer ?
#
loop_
_entity_poly.entity_id
_entity_poly.type
_entity_poly.pdbx_seq_one_letter_code
_entity_poly.pdbx_strand_id
1 'polypeptide(L)'
;MSASIHPPVQLHIVLDEDSYQGGDSVEMARRFTAVAPTEVVRAAKGSQRANVLRFDLGDDAVTAEADDDPLWRDALATWLDEEFAETSALVARENDARQNNGEQPVPFTWAEVKFGAGPVIAIRMKDSSIPPEAAGFVARARQLLAGGAFGADAIAAIRIPACASIEAQVADAHRTNYLESQLYEAAHRPETQEVDRYSEEVDLATGEGWTDELQGSQSKRDAPTDSELAEAVAEAEAALRQGVDPSDIAAEERAADADAGNVVASATKVEAAGHAKGDVDTSGEGCALEAGGVPEHLDYRVWNVAYADGTSVRFDSVLGEALLD
;
A
#
# COMPACT_ATOMS: atom_id res chain seq x y z
N MET A 1 3.22 -34.72 21.79
CA MET A 1 4.36 -33.87 21.43
C MET A 1 4.31 -33.75 19.93
N SER A 2 3.93 -32.60 19.40
CA SER A 2 4.05 -32.34 17.96
C SER A 2 5.54 -32.42 17.63
N ALA A 3 5.91 -33.17 16.59
CA ALA A 3 7.29 -33.21 16.15
C ALA A 3 7.63 -31.82 15.61
N SER A 4 8.55 -31.11 16.26
CA SER A 4 9.09 -29.86 15.73
C SER A 4 10.18 -30.23 14.71
N ILE A 5 9.94 -29.91 13.45
CA ILE A 5 10.98 -30.01 12.43
C ILE A 5 11.67 -28.66 12.31
N HIS A 6 12.98 -28.67 12.08
CA HIS A 6 13.76 -27.47 11.81
C HIS A 6 14.58 -27.75 10.54
N PRO A 7 13.98 -27.59 9.35
CA PRO A 7 14.70 -27.80 8.11
C PRO A 7 15.86 -26.79 8.00
N PRO A 8 16.98 -27.17 7.37
CA PRO A 8 18.05 -26.24 7.08
C PRO A 8 17.52 -25.14 6.14
N VAL A 9 17.57 -23.90 6.60
CA VAL A 9 17.11 -22.73 5.85
C VAL A 9 18.20 -21.67 5.75
N GLN A 10 18.32 -21.06 4.58
CA GLN A 10 19.11 -19.85 4.36
C GLN A 10 18.18 -18.74 3.89
N LEU A 11 18.26 -17.57 4.53
CA LEU A 11 17.49 -16.40 4.11
C LEU A 11 18.34 -15.55 3.16
N HIS A 12 17.80 -15.25 1.98
CA HIS A 12 18.40 -14.29 1.06
C HIS A 12 17.50 -13.06 0.95
N ILE A 13 18.04 -11.90 1.29
CA ILE A 13 17.36 -10.63 1.14
C ILE A 13 17.91 -9.97 -0.12
N VAL A 14 17.06 -9.80 -1.13
CA VAL A 14 17.42 -9.17 -2.39
C VAL A 14 16.88 -7.75 -2.36
N LEU A 15 17.76 -6.75 -2.32
CA LEU A 15 17.39 -5.33 -2.25
C LEU A 15 17.46 -4.64 -3.60
N ASP A 16 16.62 -3.64 -3.84
CA ASP A 16 16.81 -2.71 -4.96
C ASP A 16 18.11 -1.89 -4.84
N GLU A 17 18.38 -1.06 -5.84
CA GLU A 17 19.58 -0.23 -5.87
C GLU A 17 19.63 0.78 -4.71
N ASP A 18 18.52 1.45 -4.42
CA ASP A 18 18.46 2.54 -3.44
C ASP A 18 18.58 2.00 -2.01
N SER A 19 17.84 0.94 -1.70
CA SER A 19 17.85 0.23 -0.43
C SER A 19 19.19 -0.44 -0.14
N TYR A 20 19.88 -0.93 -1.16
CA TYR A 20 21.22 -1.53 -1.02
C TYR A 20 22.31 -0.46 -0.80
N GLN A 21 22.25 0.67 -1.51
CA GLN A 21 23.24 1.74 -1.41
C GLN A 21 23.20 2.51 -0.07
N GLY A 22 22.11 2.40 0.69
CA GLY A 22 22.01 2.94 2.06
C GLY A 22 23.09 2.42 3.04
N GLY A 23 23.88 1.41 2.66
CA GLY A 23 25.07 0.99 3.41
C GLY A 23 24.78 0.11 4.62
N ASP A 24 23.52 -0.24 4.85
CA ASP A 24 23.03 -0.97 6.02
C ASP A 24 22.85 -2.49 5.78
N SER A 25 23.29 -2.99 4.62
CA SER A 25 23.08 -4.40 4.24
C SER A 25 23.72 -5.40 5.21
N VAL A 26 24.84 -5.03 5.85
CA VAL A 26 25.55 -5.90 6.81
C VAL A 26 24.81 -5.96 8.14
N GLU A 27 24.32 -4.83 8.65
CA GLU A 27 23.55 -4.79 9.90
C GLU A 27 22.17 -5.41 9.71
N MET A 28 21.52 -5.20 8.56
CA MET A 28 20.30 -5.93 8.20
C MET A 28 20.54 -7.45 8.17
N ALA A 29 21.60 -7.93 7.50
CA ALA A 29 21.94 -9.36 7.52
C ALA A 29 22.12 -9.90 8.94
N ARG A 30 22.79 -9.13 9.81
CA ARG A 30 23.04 -9.49 11.20
C ARG A 30 21.75 -9.58 12.01
N ARG A 31 20.81 -8.64 11.84
CA ARG A 31 19.51 -8.65 12.53
C ARG A 31 18.67 -9.86 12.12
N PHE A 32 18.67 -10.19 10.83
CA PHE A 32 17.91 -11.32 10.26
C PHE A 32 18.55 -12.69 10.51
N THR A 33 19.79 -12.74 10.97
CA THR A 33 20.43 -13.98 11.46
C THR A 33 19.71 -14.60 12.67
N ALA A 34 18.84 -13.84 13.35
CA ALA A 34 17.98 -14.37 14.39
C ALA A 34 16.95 -15.41 13.88
N VAL A 35 16.53 -15.28 12.62
CA VAL A 35 15.59 -16.21 11.95
C VAL A 35 16.39 -17.33 11.28
N ALA A 36 17.30 -16.96 10.37
CA ALA A 36 18.11 -17.90 9.62
C ALA A 36 19.44 -17.27 9.20
N PRO A 37 20.50 -18.04 8.93
CA PRO A 37 21.70 -17.54 8.26
C PRO A 37 21.31 -16.68 7.05
N THR A 38 21.67 -15.39 7.10
CA THR A 38 21.15 -14.40 6.16
C THR A 38 22.24 -13.86 5.24
N GLU A 39 21.93 -13.78 3.95
CA GLU A 39 22.73 -13.09 2.94
C GLU A 39 21.92 -11.93 2.35
N VAL A 40 22.52 -10.74 2.25
CA VAL A 40 21.90 -9.58 1.63
C VAL A 40 22.63 -9.27 0.33
N VAL A 41 21.89 -9.31 -0.78
CA VAL A 41 22.44 -9.07 -2.12
C VAL A 41 21.68 -7.95 -2.83
N ARG A 42 22.38 -7.28 -3.74
CA ARG A 42 21.77 -6.29 -4.61
C ARG A 42 21.06 -6.99 -5.78
N ALA A 43 19.83 -6.59 -6.05
CA ALA A 43 19.11 -6.97 -7.25
C ALA A 43 19.86 -6.50 -8.50
N ALA A 44 19.83 -7.31 -9.56
CA ALA A 44 20.27 -6.83 -10.87
C ALA A 44 19.43 -5.61 -11.29
N LYS A 45 20.04 -4.66 -12.03
CA LYS A 45 19.33 -3.46 -12.47
C LYS A 45 18.13 -3.84 -13.33
N GLY A 46 16.95 -3.36 -12.98
CA GLY A 46 15.69 -3.71 -13.66
C GLY A 46 15.15 -5.10 -13.30
N SER A 47 15.75 -5.79 -12.33
CA SER A 47 15.22 -7.06 -11.81
C SER A 47 13.95 -6.82 -11.03
N GLN A 48 12.94 -7.65 -11.29
CA GLN A 48 11.71 -7.65 -10.51
C GLN A 48 11.80 -8.44 -9.20
N ARG A 49 12.97 -9.04 -8.94
CA ARG A 49 13.28 -9.66 -7.64
C ARG A 49 13.90 -8.66 -6.68
N ALA A 50 13.59 -7.38 -6.84
CA ALA A 50 14.03 -6.34 -5.93
C ALA A 50 13.08 -6.27 -4.72
N ASN A 51 13.67 -6.07 -3.54
CA ASN A 51 13.00 -6.09 -2.24
C ASN A 51 12.23 -7.39 -1.99
N VAL A 52 12.94 -8.52 -2.06
CA VAL A 52 12.42 -9.87 -1.88
C VAL A 52 13.10 -10.55 -0.70
N LEU A 53 12.30 -11.27 0.10
CA LEU A 53 12.77 -12.17 1.15
C LEU A 53 12.67 -13.60 0.64
N ARG A 54 13.79 -14.28 0.41
CA ARG A 54 13.80 -15.67 -0.07
C ARG A 54 14.30 -16.64 0.99
N PHE A 55 13.43 -17.55 1.40
CA PHE A 55 13.75 -18.72 2.21
C PHE A 55 14.21 -19.85 1.28
N ASP A 56 15.49 -20.21 1.31
CA ASP A 56 16.03 -21.38 0.60
C ASP A 56 16.11 -22.54 1.59
N LEU A 57 15.16 -23.46 1.49
CA LEU A 57 15.13 -24.70 2.25
C LEU A 57 15.91 -25.74 1.42
N GLY A 58 16.97 -26.27 2.01
CA GLY A 58 17.92 -27.16 1.32
C GLY A 58 17.30 -28.43 0.70
N ASP A 59 18.16 -29.25 0.09
CA ASP A 59 17.79 -30.41 -0.75
C ASP A 59 16.90 -31.45 -0.06
N ASP A 60 16.97 -31.55 1.28
CA ASP A 60 16.26 -32.56 2.08
C ASP A 60 14.79 -32.20 2.42
N ALA A 61 14.28 -31.03 2.03
CA ALA A 61 12.90 -30.63 2.34
C ALA A 61 11.86 -30.98 1.26
N VAL A 62 12.29 -31.36 0.05
CA VAL A 62 11.41 -31.81 -1.05
C VAL A 62 12.02 -33.05 -1.69
N THR A 63 12.20 -34.11 -0.92
CA THR A 63 12.12 -35.44 -1.54
C THR A 63 10.63 -35.79 -1.66
N ALA A 64 10.22 -36.34 -2.80
CA ALA A 64 8.84 -36.82 -3.01
C ALA A 64 8.37 -37.75 -1.86
N GLU A 65 9.32 -38.44 -1.23
CA GLU A 65 9.12 -39.33 -0.08
C GLU A 65 8.77 -38.58 1.22
N ALA A 66 9.28 -37.36 1.43
CA ALA A 66 8.96 -36.55 2.62
C ALA A 66 7.54 -35.97 2.56
N ASP A 67 7.06 -35.65 1.34
CA ASP A 67 5.69 -35.19 1.14
C ASP A 67 4.64 -36.30 1.26
N ASP A 68 5.04 -37.57 1.23
CA ASP A 68 4.15 -38.69 1.52
C ASP A 68 3.88 -38.85 3.03
N ASP A 69 4.69 -38.25 3.91
CA ASP A 69 4.49 -38.24 5.35
C ASP A 69 3.60 -37.06 5.79
N PRO A 70 2.34 -37.30 6.20
CA PRO A 70 1.44 -36.23 6.64
C PRO A 70 1.95 -35.48 7.87
N LEU A 71 2.68 -36.15 8.77
CA LEU A 71 3.21 -35.53 9.98
C LEU A 71 4.29 -34.51 9.64
N TRP A 72 5.18 -34.87 8.72
CA TRP A 72 6.19 -33.94 8.24
C TRP A 72 5.56 -32.77 7.49
N ARG A 73 4.52 -33.02 6.67
CA ARG A 73 3.80 -31.99 5.92
C ARG A 73 3.15 -30.95 6.84
N ASP A 74 2.45 -31.40 7.87
CA ASP A 74 1.78 -30.53 8.83
C ASP A 74 2.78 -29.80 9.73
N ALA A 75 3.88 -30.48 10.12
CA ALA A 75 4.95 -29.89 10.89
C ALA A 75 5.69 -28.80 10.09
N LEU A 76 5.93 -28.99 8.79
CA LEU A 76 6.54 -27.98 7.94
C LEU A 76 5.65 -26.74 7.81
N ALA A 77 4.35 -26.92 7.57
CA ALA A 77 3.43 -25.80 7.46
C ALA A 77 3.38 -25.00 8.76
N THR A 78 3.35 -25.68 9.92
CA THR A 78 3.41 -25.02 11.24
C THR A 78 4.72 -24.27 11.44
N TRP A 79 5.85 -24.88 11.11
CA TRP A 79 7.16 -24.23 11.23
C TRP A 79 7.27 -23.00 10.31
N LEU A 80 6.83 -23.10 9.06
CA LEU A 80 6.82 -21.96 8.12
C LEU A 80 5.95 -20.80 8.63
N ASP A 81 4.81 -21.10 9.26
CA ASP A 81 3.93 -20.07 9.84
C ASP A 81 4.66 -19.26 10.93
N GLU A 82 5.36 -19.96 11.83
CA GLU A 82 6.17 -19.33 12.88
C GLU A 82 7.30 -18.49 12.28
N GLU A 83 8.08 -19.05 11.34
CA GLU A 83 9.19 -18.35 10.68
C GLU A 83 8.72 -17.10 9.90
N PHE A 84 7.57 -17.18 9.24
CA PHE A 84 7.00 -16.04 8.51
C PHE A 84 6.52 -14.95 9.45
N ALA A 85 5.89 -15.32 10.57
CA ALA A 85 5.48 -14.37 11.59
C ALA A 85 6.69 -13.66 12.22
N GLU A 86 7.72 -14.41 12.59
CA GLU A 86 8.96 -13.86 13.14
C GLU A 86 9.68 -12.95 12.15
N THR A 87 9.79 -13.38 10.88
CA THR A 87 10.39 -12.56 9.82
C THR A 87 9.61 -11.26 9.61
N SER A 88 8.27 -11.31 9.56
CA SER A 88 7.43 -10.11 9.39
C SER A 88 7.59 -9.14 10.56
N ALA A 89 7.65 -9.66 11.80
CA ALA A 89 7.91 -8.84 12.97
C ALA A 89 9.30 -8.18 12.94
N LEU A 90 10.30 -8.88 12.41
CA LEU A 90 11.64 -8.34 12.26
C LEU A 90 11.71 -7.26 11.17
N VAL A 91 11.06 -7.48 10.03
CA VAL A 91 10.91 -6.47 8.95
C VAL A 91 10.24 -5.21 9.48
N ALA A 92 9.16 -5.34 10.25
CA ALA A 92 8.49 -4.20 10.87
C ALA A 92 9.45 -3.39 11.77
N ARG A 93 10.18 -4.08 12.66
CA ARG A 93 11.18 -3.42 13.54
C ARG A 93 12.30 -2.75 12.77
N GLU A 94 12.78 -3.36 11.70
CA GLU A 94 13.80 -2.81 10.82
C GLU A 94 13.30 -1.50 10.16
N ASN A 95 12.10 -1.55 9.57
CA ASN A 95 11.50 -0.40 8.92
C ASN A 95 11.15 0.72 9.91
N ASP A 96 10.68 0.39 11.12
CA ASP A 96 10.46 1.35 12.20
C ASP A 96 11.77 2.04 12.60
N ALA A 97 12.87 1.29 12.73
CA ALA A 97 14.18 1.84 13.06
C ALA A 97 14.67 2.80 11.96
N ARG A 98 14.49 2.43 10.68
CA ARG A 98 14.82 3.28 9.53
C ARG A 98 14.03 4.58 9.56
N GLN A 99 12.72 4.51 9.75
CA GLN A 99 11.87 5.71 9.85
C GLN A 99 12.30 6.62 11.00
N ASN A 100 12.58 6.06 12.17
CA ASN A 100 13.05 6.82 13.33
C ASN A 100 14.41 7.51 13.08
N ASN A 101 15.23 6.97 12.18
CA ASN A 101 16.50 7.54 11.76
C ASN A 101 16.38 8.49 10.55
N GLY A 102 15.17 8.72 10.04
CA GLY A 102 14.93 9.53 8.84
C GLY A 102 15.28 8.85 7.52
N GLU A 103 15.44 7.53 7.52
CA GLU A 103 15.70 6.70 6.35
C GLU A 103 14.39 6.17 5.76
N GLN A 104 14.40 5.85 4.46
CA GLN A 104 13.23 5.27 3.80
C GLN A 104 13.07 3.79 4.19
N PRO A 105 11.85 3.33 4.50
CA PRO A 105 11.55 1.91 4.69
C PRO A 105 11.90 1.10 3.44
N VAL A 106 12.32 -0.15 3.63
CA VAL A 106 12.46 -1.10 2.52
C VAL A 106 11.08 -1.69 2.22
N PRO A 107 10.54 -1.50 0.99
CA PRO A 107 9.22 -1.99 0.63
C PRO A 107 9.32 -3.44 0.16
N PHE A 108 9.35 -4.39 1.09
CA PHE A 108 9.39 -5.81 0.73
C PHE A 108 8.11 -6.21 -0.01
N THR A 109 8.27 -6.72 -1.22
CA THR A 109 7.16 -6.96 -2.15
C THR A 109 6.78 -8.43 -2.24
N TRP A 110 7.73 -9.34 -2.10
CA TRP A 110 7.51 -10.77 -2.21
C TRP A 110 8.29 -11.54 -1.15
N ALA A 111 7.64 -12.58 -0.61
CA ALA A 111 8.28 -13.63 0.14
C ALA A 111 8.38 -14.86 -0.77
N GLU A 112 9.59 -15.32 -1.03
CA GLU A 112 9.88 -16.48 -1.87
C GLU A 112 10.28 -17.67 -1.00
N VAL A 113 9.77 -18.85 -1.33
CA VAL A 113 10.18 -20.12 -0.73
C VAL A 113 10.73 -20.99 -1.84
N LYS A 114 11.97 -21.43 -1.68
CA LYS A 114 12.64 -22.34 -2.62
C LYS A 114 12.98 -23.63 -1.89
N PHE A 115 12.73 -24.74 -2.55
CA PHE A 115 13.03 -26.06 -2.02
C PHE A 115 14.04 -26.76 -2.91
N GLY A 116 15.30 -26.89 -2.48
CA GLY A 116 16.36 -27.57 -3.22
C GLY A 116 16.46 -27.11 -4.69
N ALA A 117 16.38 -28.07 -5.62
CA ALA A 117 16.34 -27.83 -7.06
C ALA A 117 14.93 -27.60 -7.65
N GLY A 118 13.90 -27.57 -6.81
CA GLY A 118 12.50 -27.36 -7.21
C GLY A 118 12.16 -25.91 -7.56
N PRO A 119 10.89 -25.66 -7.94
CA PRO A 119 10.42 -24.32 -8.29
C PRO A 119 10.42 -23.38 -7.08
N VAL A 120 10.47 -22.08 -7.37
CA VAL A 120 10.29 -21.03 -6.36
C VAL A 120 8.79 -20.73 -6.19
N ILE A 121 8.29 -20.72 -4.96
CA ILE A 121 6.94 -20.28 -4.63
C ILE A 121 7.03 -18.85 -4.08
N ALA A 122 6.54 -17.88 -4.84
CA ALA A 122 6.56 -16.46 -4.50
C ALA A 122 5.18 -16.00 -4.03
N ILE A 123 5.12 -15.42 -2.84
CA ILE A 123 3.91 -14.96 -2.17
C ILE A 123 3.96 -13.44 -2.07
N ARG A 124 2.90 -12.78 -2.54
CA ARG A 124 2.80 -11.32 -2.50
C ARG A 124 2.70 -10.89 -1.05
N MET A 125 3.58 -9.97 -0.65
CA MET A 125 3.54 -9.31 0.64
C MET A 125 2.68 -8.05 0.57
N LYS A 126 2.09 -7.68 1.71
CA LYS A 126 1.38 -6.41 1.90
C LYS A 126 2.06 -5.64 3.01
N ASP A 127 2.34 -4.36 2.78
CA ASP A 127 3.00 -3.48 3.77
C ASP A 127 4.31 -4.07 4.32
N SER A 128 5.07 -4.78 3.49
CA SER A 128 6.28 -5.52 3.89
C SER A 128 6.05 -6.63 4.94
N SER A 129 4.81 -7.08 5.11
CA SER A 129 4.45 -8.24 5.92
C SER A 129 4.10 -9.45 5.06
N ILE A 130 4.54 -10.62 5.50
CA ILE A 130 4.10 -11.89 4.94
C ILE A 130 2.64 -12.12 5.41
N PRO A 131 1.71 -12.54 4.52
CA PRO A 131 0.34 -12.86 4.91
C PRO A 131 0.30 -14.03 5.91
N PRO A 132 -0.60 -14.03 6.91
CA PRO A 132 -0.71 -15.14 7.85
C PRO A 132 -1.13 -16.46 7.18
N GLU A 133 -1.80 -16.40 6.03
CA GLU A 133 -2.19 -17.60 5.26
C GLU A 133 -1.04 -18.17 4.39
N ALA A 134 0.12 -17.50 4.35
CA ALA A 134 1.22 -17.82 3.44
C ALA A 134 1.72 -19.26 3.57
N ALA A 135 1.87 -19.77 4.79
CA ALA A 135 2.30 -21.15 5.01
C ALA A 135 1.31 -22.16 4.42
N GLY A 136 0.01 -21.87 4.50
CA GLY A 136 -1.05 -22.66 3.86
C GLY A 136 -0.96 -22.65 2.34
N PHE A 137 -0.62 -21.51 1.72
CA PHE A 137 -0.41 -21.42 0.28
C PHE A 137 0.79 -22.27 -0.17
N VAL A 138 1.91 -22.22 0.56
CA VAL A 138 3.09 -23.05 0.30
C VAL A 138 2.75 -24.54 0.41
N ALA A 139 2.06 -24.94 1.48
CA ALA A 139 1.64 -26.33 1.68
C ALA A 139 0.75 -26.82 0.53
N ARG A 140 -0.21 -25.99 0.10
CA ARG A 140 -1.09 -26.29 -1.04
C ARG A 140 -0.30 -26.40 -2.36
N ALA A 141 0.64 -25.50 -2.60
CA ALA A 141 1.45 -25.54 -3.82
C ALA A 141 2.30 -26.81 -3.90
N ARG A 142 2.88 -27.24 -2.77
CA ARG A 142 3.62 -28.51 -2.67
C ARG A 142 2.73 -29.72 -2.94
N GLN A 143 1.52 -29.75 -2.39
CA GLN A 143 0.53 -30.81 -2.69
C GLN A 143 0.18 -30.88 -4.18
N LEU A 144 -0.03 -29.73 -4.83
CA LEU A 144 -0.34 -29.66 -6.26
C LEU A 144 0.85 -30.08 -7.13
N LEU A 145 2.07 -29.72 -6.73
CA LEU A 145 3.31 -30.15 -7.38
C LEU A 145 3.49 -31.67 -7.29
N ALA A 146 3.38 -32.24 -6.08
CA ALA A 146 3.49 -33.68 -5.85
C ALA A 146 2.39 -34.47 -6.58
N GLY A 147 1.18 -33.90 -6.67
CA GLY A 147 0.06 -34.47 -7.42
C GLY A 147 0.15 -34.31 -8.95
N GLY A 148 1.16 -33.61 -9.47
CA GLY A 148 1.31 -33.35 -10.91
C GLY A 148 0.20 -32.48 -11.52
N ALA A 149 -0.44 -31.63 -10.71
CA ALA A 149 -1.60 -30.82 -11.13
C ALA A 149 -1.28 -29.80 -12.24
N PHE A 150 -0.01 -29.43 -12.37
CA PHE A 150 0.47 -28.45 -13.35
C PHE A 150 0.98 -29.08 -14.65
N GLY A 151 0.82 -30.40 -14.81
CA GLY A 151 1.31 -31.13 -15.98
C GLY A 151 2.71 -31.72 -15.79
N ALA A 152 3.30 -32.20 -16.88
CA ALA A 152 4.60 -32.89 -16.88
C ALA A 152 5.80 -31.96 -17.10
N ASP A 153 5.55 -30.71 -17.51
CA ASP A 153 6.60 -29.76 -17.83
C ASP A 153 7.26 -29.22 -16.56
N ALA A 154 8.56 -28.89 -16.67
CA ALA A 154 9.33 -28.36 -15.54
C ALA A 154 8.83 -26.95 -15.18
N ILE A 155 8.55 -26.74 -13.89
CA ILE A 155 8.07 -25.47 -13.36
C ILE A 155 9.26 -24.68 -12.83
N ALA A 156 9.35 -23.41 -13.20
CA ALA A 156 10.37 -22.49 -12.71
C ALA A 156 9.90 -21.76 -11.45
N ALA A 157 8.65 -21.26 -11.46
CA ALA A 157 8.10 -20.51 -10.34
C ALA A 157 6.57 -20.57 -10.26
N ILE A 158 6.03 -20.40 -9.06
CA ILE A 158 4.60 -20.22 -8.79
C ILE A 158 4.44 -18.88 -8.07
N ARG A 159 3.67 -17.95 -8.64
CA ARG A 159 3.38 -16.64 -8.02
C ARG A 159 1.96 -16.59 -7.48
N ILE A 160 1.82 -16.12 -6.25
CA ILE A 160 0.59 -16.15 -5.46
C ILE A 160 0.33 -14.74 -4.90
N PRO A 161 -0.66 -14.00 -5.41
CA PRO A 161 -1.52 -14.31 -6.54
C PRO A 161 -0.81 -14.12 -7.90
N ALA A 162 -1.51 -14.51 -8.97
CA ALA A 162 -1.17 -14.14 -10.33
C ALA A 162 -1.18 -12.62 -10.50
N CYS A 163 -0.25 -12.10 -11.28
CA CYS A 163 -0.08 -10.66 -11.45
C CYS A 163 -1.29 -9.99 -12.11
N ALA A 164 -1.83 -10.62 -13.16
CA ALA A 164 -3.09 -10.20 -13.76
C ALA A 164 -4.27 -10.21 -12.77
N SER A 165 -4.24 -11.09 -11.77
CA SER A 165 -5.24 -11.09 -10.69
C SER A 165 -5.04 -9.88 -9.77
N ILE A 166 -3.81 -9.55 -9.41
CA ILE A 166 -3.51 -8.35 -8.62
C ILE A 166 -4.00 -7.10 -9.35
N GLU A 167 -3.67 -6.95 -10.64
CA GLU A 167 -4.10 -5.81 -11.46
C GLU A 167 -5.62 -5.69 -11.55
N ALA A 168 -6.33 -6.81 -11.74
CA ALA A 168 -7.79 -6.83 -11.76
C ALA A 168 -8.38 -6.38 -10.41
N GLN A 169 -7.84 -6.88 -9.30
CA GLN A 169 -8.30 -6.50 -7.96
C GLN A 169 -8.03 -5.03 -7.64
N VAL A 170 -6.91 -4.48 -8.10
CA VAL A 170 -6.59 -3.05 -7.98
C VAL A 170 -7.59 -2.20 -8.76
N ALA A 171 -7.88 -2.58 -10.01
CA ALA A 171 -8.87 -1.88 -10.83
C ALA A 171 -10.27 -1.90 -10.19
N ASP A 172 -10.67 -3.04 -9.62
CA ASP A 172 -11.95 -3.18 -8.93
C ASP A 172 -12.02 -2.36 -7.63
N ALA A 173 -10.93 -2.32 -6.86
CA ALA A 173 -10.84 -1.48 -5.65
C ALA A 173 -10.94 0.02 -6.01
N HIS A 174 -10.21 0.48 -7.03
CA HIS A 174 -10.32 1.87 -7.51
C HIS A 174 -11.72 2.20 -8.00
N ARG A 175 -12.37 1.28 -8.71
CA ARG A 175 -13.76 1.46 -9.17
C ARG A 175 -14.73 1.58 -8.01
N THR A 176 -14.55 0.77 -6.98
CA THR A 176 -15.40 0.79 -5.77
C THR A 176 -15.27 2.13 -5.05
N ASN A 177 -14.04 2.59 -4.81
CA ASN A 177 -13.78 3.88 -4.17
C ASN A 177 -14.38 5.06 -4.97
N TYR A 178 -14.26 5.00 -6.31
CA TYR A 178 -14.87 6.01 -7.18
C TYR A 178 -16.40 6.04 -7.06
N LEU A 179 -17.04 4.87 -7.06
CA LEU A 179 -18.50 4.76 -6.91
C LEU A 179 -18.97 5.24 -5.53
N GLU A 180 -18.23 4.92 -4.47
CA GLU A 180 -18.51 5.39 -3.11
C GLU A 180 -18.40 6.91 -3.01
N SER A 181 -17.36 7.51 -3.59
CA SER A 181 -17.21 8.97 -3.68
C SER A 181 -18.39 9.62 -4.41
N GLN A 182 -18.84 9.03 -5.52
CA GLN A 182 -19.99 9.52 -6.28
C GLN A 182 -21.30 9.44 -5.49
N LEU A 183 -21.50 8.36 -4.73
CA LEU A 183 -22.67 8.21 -3.86
C LEU A 183 -22.64 9.21 -2.70
N TYR A 184 -21.46 9.42 -2.10
CA TYR A 184 -21.27 10.42 -1.06
C TYR A 184 -21.57 11.83 -1.59
N GLU A 185 -21.01 12.21 -2.74
CA GLU A 185 -21.29 13.48 -3.40
C GLU A 185 -22.77 13.65 -3.78
N ALA A 186 -23.42 12.60 -4.28
CA ALA A 186 -24.84 12.64 -4.61
C ALA A 186 -25.72 12.82 -3.36
N ALA A 187 -25.38 12.16 -2.25
CA ALA A 187 -26.10 12.26 -0.97
C ALA A 187 -25.88 13.61 -0.26
N HIS A 188 -24.71 14.22 -0.44
CA HIS A 188 -24.35 15.51 0.17
C HIS A 188 -24.41 16.67 -0.82
N ARG A 189 -24.95 16.45 -2.03
CA ARG A 189 -25.24 17.52 -2.97
C ARG A 189 -26.31 18.40 -2.34
N PRO A 190 -26.05 19.70 -2.10
CA PRO A 190 -27.09 20.59 -1.61
C PRO A 190 -28.21 20.63 -2.64
N GLU A 191 -29.46 20.41 -2.21
CA GLU A 191 -30.66 20.69 -3.00
C GLU A 191 -30.74 22.20 -3.25
N THR A 192 -30.00 22.73 -4.22
CA THR A 192 -30.23 24.10 -4.72
C THR A 192 -31.42 24.10 -5.67
N GLN A 193 -32.56 23.60 -5.21
CA GLN A 193 -33.79 23.53 -5.99
C GLN A 193 -35.04 23.87 -5.16
N GLU A 194 -34.98 24.86 -4.27
CA GLU A 194 -36.19 25.54 -3.76
C GLU A 194 -35.95 27.01 -3.32
N VAL A 195 -34.99 27.74 -3.91
CA VAL A 195 -34.84 29.20 -3.63
C VAL A 195 -35.15 30.08 -4.86
N ASP A 196 -35.37 29.51 -6.04
CA ASP A 196 -35.74 30.29 -7.24
C ASP A 196 -37.25 30.43 -7.48
N ARG A 197 -38.11 29.89 -6.60
CA ARG A 197 -39.59 30.02 -6.76
C ARG A 197 -40.26 31.05 -5.83
N TYR A 198 -39.54 31.63 -4.87
CA TYR A 198 -40.10 32.68 -4.00
C TYR A 198 -39.44 34.05 -4.17
N SER A 199 -38.50 34.21 -5.10
CA SER A 199 -37.90 35.52 -5.40
C SER A 199 -38.56 36.25 -6.59
N GLU A 200 -39.48 35.61 -7.32
CA GLU A 200 -40.24 36.25 -8.43
C GLU A 200 -41.68 36.63 -8.05
N GLU A 201 -42.11 36.44 -6.80
CA GLU A 201 -43.47 36.80 -6.35
C GLU A 201 -43.51 37.91 -5.28
N VAL A 202 -42.42 38.66 -5.10
CA VAL A 202 -42.40 39.85 -4.22
C VAL A 202 -42.01 41.13 -4.98
N ASP A 203 -42.40 41.24 -6.26
CA ASP A 203 -42.24 42.49 -7.02
C ASP A 203 -43.53 42.98 -7.71
N LEU A 204 -44.70 42.34 -7.47
CA LEU A 204 -45.96 42.73 -8.14
C LEU A 204 -47.21 42.80 -7.25
N ALA A 205 -47.07 42.93 -5.93
CA ALA A 205 -48.26 43.01 -5.06
C ALA A 205 -48.10 43.89 -3.81
N THR A 206 -47.70 45.15 -3.99
CA THR A 206 -48.13 46.25 -3.10
C THR A 206 -47.81 47.59 -3.77
N GLY A 207 -48.66 47.97 -4.71
CA GLY A 207 -48.96 49.39 -4.87
C GLY A 207 -49.61 49.90 -3.59
N GLU A 208 -49.29 51.13 -3.24
CA GLU A 208 -49.77 51.94 -2.12
C GLU A 208 -48.77 52.14 -0.98
N GLY A 209 -48.50 53.44 -0.78
CA GLY A 209 -47.37 53.94 -0.04
C GLY A 209 -47.47 53.74 1.46
N TRP A 210 -46.29 53.69 2.06
CA TRP A 210 -46.12 53.90 3.48
C TRP A 210 -45.16 55.07 3.67
N THR A 211 -45.68 56.00 4.45
CA THR A 211 -45.17 57.32 4.80
C THR A 211 -43.86 57.27 5.58
N ASP A 212 -43.11 58.36 5.46
CA ASP A 212 -42.13 58.86 6.43
C ASP A 212 -42.54 58.56 7.88
N GLU A 213 -41.87 57.62 8.54
CA GLU A 213 -41.50 57.67 9.96
C GLU A 213 -40.78 56.38 10.34
N LEU A 214 -39.45 56.38 10.28
CA LEU A 214 -38.56 55.58 11.13
C LEU A 214 -37.12 56.08 10.95
N GLN A 215 -36.88 57.31 11.41
CA GLN A 215 -35.54 57.73 11.79
C GLN A 215 -35.14 56.96 13.05
N GLY A 216 -34.31 55.93 12.84
CA GLY A 216 -33.69 55.13 13.90
C GLY A 216 -32.30 54.69 13.48
N SER A 217 -31.37 55.66 13.49
CA SER A 217 -29.92 55.53 13.70
C SER A 217 -29.23 54.24 13.26
N GLN A 218 -28.63 54.24 12.07
CA GLN A 218 -27.34 53.57 11.86
C GLN A 218 -26.37 54.52 11.15
N SER A 219 -25.25 54.77 11.84
CA SER A 219 -24.24 55.76 11.55
C SER A 219 -23.70 55.71 10.13
N LYS A 220 -23.74 56.86 9.44
CA LYS A 220 -22.67 57.22 8.52
C LYS A 220 -21.37 57.25 9.32
N ARG A 221 -20.48 56.28 9.11
CA ARG A 221 -19.07 56.46 9.50
C ARG A 221 -18.49 57.44 8.50
N ASP A 222 -18.07 58.61 8.98
CA ASP A 222 -17.30 59.55 8.18
C ASP A 222 -15.97 58.91 7.77
N ALA A 223 -15.47 59.31 6.60
CA ALA A 223 -14.16 58.87 6.12
C ALA A 223 -13.08 59.25 7.15
N PRO A 224 -12.11 58.35 7.44
CA PRO A 224 -11.07 58.61 8.42
C PRO A 224 -10.30 59.87 8.05
N THR A 225 -10.06 60.70 9.05
CA THR A 225 -9.34 61.96 8.91
C THR A 225 -7.84 61.71 8.72
N ASP A 226 -7.14 62.64 8.06
CA ASP A 226 -5.70 62.51 7.80
C ASP A 226 -4.86 62.34 9.08
N SER A 227 -5.36 62.79 10.24
CA SER A 227 -4.70 62.55 11.53
C SER A 227 -4.83 61.11 12.02
N GLU A 228 -5.96 60.45 11.78
CA GLU A 228 -6.17 59.04 12.16
C GLU A 228 -5.33 58.11 11.28
N LEU A 229 -5.16 58.47 10.00
CA LEU A 229 -4.25 57.77 9.10
C LEU A 229 -2.78 57.96 9.50
N ALA A 230 -2.39 59.17 9.93
CA ALA A 230 -1.03 59.43 10.40
C ALA A 230 -0.69 58.70 11.70
N GLU A 231 -1.66 58.55 12.61
CA GLU A 231 -1.50 57.80 13.86
C GLU A 231 -1.36 56.29 13.61
N ALA A 232 -2.18 55.73 12.72
CA ALA A 232 -2.07 54.31 12.32
C ALA A 232 -0.73 53.99 11.62
N VAL A 233 -0.20 54.92 10.81
CA VAL A 233 1.11 54.76 10.16
C VAL A 233 2.25 54.88 11.17
N ALA A 234 2.14 55.78 12.15
CA ALA A 234 3.14 55.92 13.22
C ALA A 234 3.19 54.70 14.13
N GLU A 235 2.04 54.07 14.40
CA GLU A 235 1.96 52.81 15.16
C GLU A 235 2.59 51.63 14.39
N ALA A 236 2.32 51.53 13.09
CA ALA A 236 2.94 50.51 12.24
C ALA A 236 4.47 50.69 12.10
N GLU A 237 4.97 51.93 12.02
CA GLU A 237 6.42 52.21 12.02
C GLU A 237 7.08 51.95 13.38
N ALA A 238 6.36 52.11 14.49
CA ALA A 238 6.86 51.80 15.83
C ALA A 238 7.01 50.28 16.04
N ALA A 239 6.07 49.49 15.51
CA ALA A 239 6.15 48.02 15.53
C ALA A 239 7.35 47.49 14.75
N LEU A 240 7.68 48.09 13.60
CA LEU A 240 8.86 47.72 12.80
C LEU A 240 10.19 48.09 13.48
N ARG A 241 10.25 49.16 14.28
CA ARG A 241 11.46 49.54 15.03
C ARG A 241 11.73 48.68 16.28
N GLN A 242 10.72 47.99 16.80
CA GLN A 242 10.87 47.04 17.91
C GLN A 242 11.32 45.64 17.49
N GLY A 243 11.54 45.40 16.18
CA GLY A 243 12.09 44.14 15.67
C GLY A 243 11.10 42.98 15.76
N VAL A 244 9.80 43.23 15.68
CA VAL A 244 8.79 42.18 15.51
C VAL A 244 8.73 41.84 14.04
N ASP A 245 9.38 40.74 13.67
CA ASP A 245 9.27 40.14 12.35
C ASP A 245 7.86 39.54 12.18
N PRO A 246 7.07 39.92 11.16
CA PRO A 246 5.74 39.36 10.94
C PRO A 246 5.74 37.86 10.63
N SER A 247 6.92 37.23 10.50
CA SER A 247 7.11 35.78 10.39
C SER A 247 6.89 35.02 11.71
N ASP A 248 6.97 35.68 12.88
CA ASP A 248 7.03 34.99 14.18
C ASP A 248 5.68 34.92 14.93
N ILE A 249 4.59 35.48 14.38
CA ILE A 249 3.24 35.40 14.99
C ILE A 249 2.52 34.06 14.68
N ALA A 250 3.13 33.19 13.86
CA ALA A 250 2.57 31.87 13.54
C ALA A 250 2.95 30.75 14.53
N ALA A 251 3.66 31.05 15.63
CA ALA A 251 4.24 30.02 16.50
C ALA A 251 3.70 29.95 17.95
N GLU A 252 2.77 30.79 18.40
CA GLU A 252 2.26 30.74 19.78
C GLU A 252 0.72 30.72 19.92
N GLU A 253 0.05 29.85 19.15
CA GLU A 253 -1.31 29.43 19.52
C GLU A 253 -1.53 27.91 19.29
N ARG A 254 -0.70 27.09 19.95
CA ARG A 254 -1.02 25.67 20.14
C ARG A 254 -0.77 25.25 21.58
N ALA A 255 -1.68 25.68 22.45
CA ALA A 255 -1.94 25.06 23.74
C ALA A 255 -3.34 25.42 24.25
N ALA A 256 -4.40 24.92 23.62
CA ALA A 256 -5.68 24.61 24.26
C ALA A 256 -6.63 23.85 23.31
N ASP A 257 -7.02 22.65 23.76
CA ASP A 257 -8.25 21.90 23.47
C ASP A 257 -8.62 21.42 22.04
N ALA A 258 -8.34 20.13 21.85
CA ALA A 258 -9.26 19.03 21.50
C ALA A 258 -10.58 19.29 20.74
N ASP A 259 -10.78 18.39 19.77
CA ASP A 259 -12.05 17.85 19.23
C ASP A 259 -12.76 18.63 18.11
N ALA A 260 -12.50 18.21 16.86
CA ALA A 260 -13.49 17.91 15.81
C ALA A 260 -12.78 17.72 14.46
N GLY A 261 -13.01 16.57 13.83
CA GLY A 261 -12.39 16.19 12.56
C GLY A 261 -12.79 17.10 11.38
N ASN A 262 -11.82 17.33 10.48
CA ASN A 262 -12.11 17.65 9.09
C ASN A 262 -10.90 17.28 8.23
N VAL A 263 -11.07 16.27 7.38
CA VAL A 263 -10.09 15.84 6.38
C VAL A 263 -10.31 16.69 5.13
N VAL A 264 -9.41 17.64 4.86
CA VAL A 264 -9.40 18.37 3.59
C VAL A 264 -8.43 17.68 2.65
N ALA A 265 -8.97 16.91 1.72
CA ALA A 265 -8.23 16.30 0.61
C ALA A 265 -7.72 17.41 -0.32
N SER A 266 -6.40 17.53 -0.43
CA SER A 266 -5.76 18.34 -1.47
C SER A 266 -5.62 17.50 -2.73
N ALA A 267 -6.38 17.85 -3.76
CA ALA A 267 -6.35 17.18 -5.05
C ALA A 267 -5.05 17.49 -5.81
N THR A 268 -4.12 16.53 -5.80
CA THR A 268 -2.99 16.54 -6.73
C THR A 268 -3.47 15.96 -8.06
N LYS A 269 -3.46 16.80 -9.09
CA LYS A 269 -3.78 16.46 -10.47
C LYS A 269 -2.82 15.38 -10.99
N VAL A 270 -3.27 14.12 -11.02
CA VAL A 270 -2.58 13.03 -11.73
C VAL A 270 -2.98 13.14 -13.20
N GLU A 271 -2.01 13.49 -14.04
CA GLU A 271 -2.21 13.47 -15.50
C GLU A 271 -2.43 12.02 -15.95
N ALA A 272 -3.58 11.79 -16.58
CA ALA A 272 -3.94 10.51 -17.18
C ALA A 272 -2.99 10.20 -18.35
N ALA A 273 -1.94 9.42 -18.08
CA ALA A 273 -1.20 8.74 -19.13
C ALA A 273 -2.13 7.68 -19.74
N GLY A 274 -2.51 7.88 -21.01
CA GLY A 274 -3.33 6.96 -21.76
C GLY A 274 -2.69 5.58 -21.83
N HIS A 275 -3.29 4.61 -21.14
CA HIS A 275 -2.96 3.20 -21.30
C HIS A 275 -3.47 2.75 -22.68
N ALA A 276 -2.58 2.77 -23.66
CA ALA A 276 -2.78 2.02 -24.89
C ALA A 276 -2.99 0.55 -24.51
N LYS A 277 -3.97 -0.12 -25.12
CA LYS A 277 -4.15 -1.58 -25.09
C LYS A 277 -2.82 -2.24 -25.45
N GLY A 278 -2.02 -2.60 -24.45
CA GLY A 278 -0.78 -3.34 -24.57
C GLY A 278 -1.05 -4.81 -24.27
N ASP A 279 -0.39 -5.70 -25.01
CA ASP A 279 -0.44 -7.14 -24.79
C ASP A 279 -0.26 -7.47 -23.30
N VAL A 280 -1.11 -8.35 -22.78
CA VAL A 280 -1.00 -8.90 -21.43
C VAL A 280 0.37 -9.57 -21.34
N ASP A 281 1.22 -9.10 -20.43
CA ASP A 281 2.51 -9.71 -20.16
C ASP A 281 2.30 -11.08 -19.52
N THR A 282 2.28 -12.13 -20.36
CA THR A 282 2.16 -13.53 -19.96
C THR A 282 3.48 -14.15 -19.51
N SER A 283 4.58 -13.38 -19.47
CA SER A 283 5.88 -13.92 -19.03
C SER A 283 5.94 -14.23 -17.53
N GLY A 284 4.98 -13.73 -16.75
CA GLY A 284 5.03 -13.80 -15.28
C GLY A 284 6.15 -12.93 -14.68
N GLU A 285 6.76 -12.06 -15.48
CA GLU A 285 7.81 -11.12 -15.11
C GLU A 285 7.32 -9.66 -15.14
N GLY A 286 6.07 -9.36 -14.73
CA GLY A 286 5.47 -8.02 -14.88
C GLY A 286 4.94 -7.34 -13.61
N CYS A 287 5.36 -7.72 -12.39
CA CYS A 287 4.48 -7.61 -11.21
C CYS A 287 5.05 -6.87 -9.99
N ALA A 288 6.14 -6.14 -10.16
CA ALA A 288 6.70 -5.33 -9.08
C ALA A 288 5.85 -4.07 -8.89
N LEU A 289 4.75 -4.20 -8.13
CA LEU A 289 3.97 -3.05 -7.67
C LEU A 289 4.52 -2.55 -6.34
N GLU A 290 4.55 -1.23 -6.18
CA GLU A 290 4.80 -0.58 -4.89
C GLU A 290 3.79 -1.05 -3.84
N ALA A 291 4.20 -1.14 -2.56
CA ALA A 291 3.37 -1.70 -1.49
C ALA A 291 2.00 -0.99 -1.36
N GLY A 292 1.94 0.33 -1.61
CA GLY A 292 0.69 1.12 -1.58
C GLY A 292 -0.25 0.92 -2.78
N GLY A 293 0.16 0.14 -3.79
CA GLY A 293 -0.64 -0.16 -4.97
C GLY A 293 -1.50 -1.42 -4.84
N VAL A 294 -1.58 -2.03 -3.66
CA VAL A 294 -2.30 -3.31 -3.44
C VAL A 294 -3.59 -3.06 -2.65
N PRO A 295 -4.72 -3.71 -2.97
CA PRO A 295 -5.96 -3.56 -2.22
C PRO A 295 -5.83 -3.99 -0.75
N GLU A 296 -6.74 -3.51 0.10
CA GLU A 296 -6.74 -3.85 1.53
C GLU A 296 -6.86 -5.36 1.77
N HIS A 297 -7.69 -6.02 0.96
CA HIS A 297 -7.84 -7.47 0.94
C HIS A 297 -7.41 -8.00 -0.43
N LEU A 298 -6.34 -8.78 -0.44
CA LEU A 298 -5.84 -9.44 -1.66
C LEU A 298 -6.40 -10.87 -1.71
N ASP A 299 -7.03 -11.22 -2.83
CA ASP A 299 -7.42 -12.58 -3.17
C ASP A 299 -6.23 -13.34 -3.76
N TYR A 300 -5.78 -14.36 -3.02
CA TYR A 300 -4.66 -15.24 -3.35
C TYR A 300 -5.08 -16.51 -4.11
N ARG A 301 -6.35 -16.62 -4.53
CA ARG A 301 -6.89 -17.84 -5.16
C ARG A 301 -6.26 -18.15 -6.51
N VAL A 302 -6.12 -17.15 -7.37
CA VAL A 302 -5.59 -17.32 -8.74
C VAL A 302 -4.08 -17.19 -8.71
N TRP A 303 -3.37 -18.21 -9.16
CA TRP A 303 -1.91 -18.30 -9.19
C TRP A 303 -1.39 -18.17 -10.61
N ASN A 304 -0.17 -17.67 -10.77
CA ASN A 304 0.55 -17.75 -12.05
C ASN A 304 1.64 -18.81 -11.95
N VAL A 305 1.56 -19.85 -12.77
CA VAL A 305 2.52 -20.94 -12.83
C VAL A 305 3.40 -20.70 -14.04
N ALA A 306 4.68 -20.39 -13.82
CA ALA A 306 5.67 -20.16 -14.86
C ALA A 306 6.51 -21.42 -15.08
N TYR A 307 6.53 -21.89 -16.32
CA TYR A 307 7.29 -23.05 -16.76
C TYR A 307 8.71 -22.65 -17.15
N ALA A 308 9.63 -23.61 -17.11
CA ALA A 308 11.03 -23.42 -17.44
C ALA A 308 11.28 -23.10 -18.93
N ASP A 309 10.29 -23.34 -19.79
CA ASP A 309 10.32 -22.98 -21.21
C ASP A 309 9.92 -21.51 -21.48
N GLY A 310 9.58 -20.76 -20.43
CA GLY A 310 9.17 -19.35 -20.49
C GLY A 310 7.67 -19.15 -20.71
N THR A 311 6.88 -20.21 -20.82
CA THR A 311 5.41 -20.11 -20.84
C THR A 311 4.86 -19.96 -19.42
N SER A 312 3.65 -19.40 -19.29
CA SER A 312 2.94 -19.39 -18.01
C SER A 312 1.45 -19.67 -18.19
N VAL A 313 0.81 -20.14 -17.12
CA VAL A 313 -0.64 -20.35 -17.08
C VAL A 313 -1.22 -19.79 -15.78
N ARG A 314 -2.44 -19.27 -15.87
CA ARG A 314 -3.24 -18.93 -14.68
C ARG A 314 -3.86 -20.20 -14.13
N PHE A 315 -3.79 -20.39 -12.82
CA PHE A 315 -4.29 -21.58 -12.15
C PHE A 315 -5.17 -21.21 -10.98
N ASP A 316 -6.36 -21.79 -10.89
CA ASP A 316 -7.23 -21.63 -9.74
C ASP A 316 -6.85 -22.65 -8.67
N SER A 317 -6.22 -22.18 -7.60
CA SER A 317 -5.72 -23.05 -6.53
C SER A 317 -6.80 -23.80 -5.77
N VAL A 318 -8.03 -23.28 -5.75
CA VAL A 318 -9.17 -23.90 -5.05
C VAL A 318 -9.79 -24.98 -5.93
N LEU A 319 -10.02 -24.68 -7.21
CA LEU A 319 -10.58 -25.64 -8.17
C LEU A 319 -9.56 -26.70 -8.60
N GLY A 320 -8.26 -26.39 -8.53
CA GLY A 320 -7.20 -27.30 -8.97
C GLY A 320 -7.09 -27.38 -10.50
N GLU A 321 -7.51 -26.34 -11.21
CA GLU A 321 -7.59 -26.34 -12.67
C GLU A 321 -6.94 -25.09 -13.26
N ALA A 322 -6.36 -25.25 -14.46
CA ALA A 322 -5.86 -24.12 -15.23
C ALA A 322 -7.03 -23.28 -15.77
N LEU A 323 -6.90 -21.96 -15.64
CA LEU A 323 -7.81 -21.00 -16.24
C LEU A 323 -7.36 -20.78 -17.68
N LEU A 324 -8.29 -20.98 -18.62
CA LEU A 324 -8.08 -20.62 -20.02
C LEU A 324 -8.41 -19.13 -20.19
N ASP A 325 -7.47 -18.41 -20.78
CA ASP A 325 -7.61 -16.99 -21.15
C ASP A 325 -8.37 -16.82 -22.47
#